data_AF-A0A527ZH35-F1
#
_entry.id   AF-A0A527ZH35-F1
#
_cell.length_a   1.000
_cell.length_b   1.000
_cell.length_c   1.000
_cell.angle_alpha   90.00
_cell.angle_beta   90.00
_cell.angle_gamma   90.00
#
_symmetry.space_group_name_H-M   'P 1'
#
loop_
_entity.id
_entity.type
_entity.pdbx_description
1 polymer ?
#
loop_
_entity_poly.entity_id
_entity_poly.type
_entity_poly.pdbx_seq_one_letter_code
_entity_poly.pdbx_strand_id
1 'polypeptide(L)'
;MYALALATDYDGTLAENGIVSDATRAALERLKETGRKLIMVTGRELADLESVFPELGIFDKVVAENGALVYTPASKEERILAPAPPTEFVDRLMMRKIAPLSIGRSVVATREPNETIVLEVIKDLGLELEIIFNKGAVMVLPSGVNKATGLAAALEDLE
;
A
#
# COMPACT_ATOMS: atom_id res chain seq x y z
N MET A 1 -25.35 16.67 -3.03
CA MET A 1 -24.37 15.56 -3.11
C MET A 1 -23.76 15.43 -1.72
N TYR A 2 -23.96 14.30 -1.05
CA TYR A 2 -23.33 14.03 0.26
C TYR A 2 -22.20 13.03 0.04
N ALA A 3 -21.02 13.30 0.58
CA ALA A 3 -19.90 12.35 0.55
C ALA A 3 -20.06 11.37 1.72
N LEU A 4 -20.07 10.07 1.43
CA LEU A 4 -20.24 9.00 2.42
C LEU A 4 -18.92 8.51 3.03
N ALA A 5 -17.82 8.67 2.29
CA ALA A 5 -16.49 8.26 2.70
C ALA A 5 -15.41 9.25 2.25
N LEU A 6 -14.29 9.29 2.97
CA LEU A 6 -13.04 9.91 2.55
C LEU A 6 -12.01 8.82 2.29
N ALA A 7 -11.56 8.70 1.04
CA ALA A 7 -10.37 7.96 0.69
C ALA A 7 -9.17 8.91 0.63
N THR A 8 -8.08 8.59 1.32
CA THR A 8 -6.90 9.46 1.40
C THR A 8 -5.61 8.66 1.34
N ASP A 9 -4.60 9.21 0.65
CA ASP A 9 -3.24 8.68 0.70
C ASP A 9 -2.59 8.97 2.05
N TYR A 10 -1.50 8.27 2.36
CA TYR A 10 -0.72 8.48 3.58
C TYR A 10 0.44 9.46 3.34
N ASP A 11 1.44 9.08 2.55
CA ASP A 11 2.71 9.81 2.42
C ASP A 11 2.60 11.13 1.67
N GLY A 12 2.83 12.25 2.36
CA GLY A 12 2.69 13.60 1.81
C GLY A 12 1.25 14.01 1.56
N THR A 13 0.30 13.30 2.17
CA THR A 13 -1.11 13.72 2.23
C THR A 13 -1.56 13.84 3.69
N LEU A 14 -1.53 12.74 4.45
CA LEU A 14 -1.78 12.77 5.89
C LEU A 14 -0.51 12.95 6.71
N ALA A 15 0.59 12.34 6.24
CA ALA A 15 1.86 12.30 6.93
C ALA A 15 2.90 13.18 6.24
N GLU A 16 3.59 14.00 7.03
CA GLU A 16 4.80 14.70 6.62
C GLU A 16 6.00 13.96 7.23
N ASN A 17 6.93 13.50 6.38
CA ASN A 17 8.07 12.68 6.81
C ASN A 17 7.67 11.44 7.64
N GLY A 18 6.53 10.83 7.30
CA GLY A 18 6.01 9.65 8.00
C GLY A 18 5.32 9.95 9.33
N ILE A 19 5.06 11.22 9.66
CA ILE A 19 4.40 11.62 10.90
C ILE A 19 3.07 12.30 10.58
N VAL A 20 1.99 11.82 11.19
CA VAL A 20 0.66 12.45 11.14
C VAL A 20 0.54 13.39 12.33
N SER A 21 0.20 14.66 12.08
CA SER A 21 0.02 15.64 13.16
C SER A 21 -1.24 15.38 13.98
N ASP A 22 -1.23 15.79 15.26
CA ASP A 22 -2.43 15.73 16.13
C ASP A 22 -3.62 16.48 15.54
N ALA A 23 -3.38 17.59 14.85
CA ALA A 23 -4.43 18.38 14.20
C ALA A 23 -5.08 17.60 13.05
N THR A 24 -4.28 16.90 12.23
CA THR A 24 -4.76 16.02 11.17
C THR A 24 -5.56 14.85 11.74
N ARG A 25 -5.03 14.20 12.79
CA ARG A 25 -5.69 13.10 13.50
C ARG A 25 -7.06 13.53 14.05
N ALA A 26 -7.12 14.67 14.74
CA ALA A 26 -8.36 15.21 15.27
C ALA A 26 -9.37 15.57 14.15
N ALA A 27 -8.90 15.99 12.98
CA ALA A 27 -9.78 16.26 11.84
C ALA A 27 -10.39 14.98 11.26
N LEU A 28 -9.63 13.89 11.19
CA LEU A 28 -10.11 12.57 10.78
C LEU A 28 -11.13 12.03 11.79
N GLU A 29 -10.88 12.16 13.08
CA GLU A 29 -11.82 11.76 14.14
C GLU A 29 -13.15 12.52 14.03
N ARG A 30 -13.10 13.86 13.92
CA ARG A 30 -14.31 14.67 13.71
C ARG A 30 -15.09 14.29 12.45
N LEU A 31 -14.38 13.91 11.38
CA LEU A 31 -15.00 13.42 10.17
C LEU A 31 -15.74 12.10 10.43
N LYS A 32 -15.11 11.16 11.12
CA LYS A 32 -15.70 9.86 11.48
C LYS A 32 -16.91 10.00 12.40
N GLU A 33 -16.89 10.93 13.36
CA GLU A 33 -18.01 11.22 14.27
C GLU A 33 -19.30 11.63 13.55
N THR A 34 -19.20 12.16 12.33
CA THR A 34 -20.40 12.48 11.53
C THR A 34 -21.03 11.26 10.85
N GLY A 35 -20.52 10.05 11.11
CA GLY A 35 -20.97 8.80 10.49
C GLY A 35 -20.34 8.51 9.12
N ARG A 36 -19.42 9.35 8.64
CA ARG A 36 -18.68 9.13 7.39
C ARG A 36 -17.55 8.13 7.60
N LYS A 37 -17.25 7.37 6.55
CA LYS A 37 -16.20 6.35 6.56
C LYS A 37 -14.84 6.92 6.19
N LEU A 38 -13.78 6.35 6.76
CA LEU A 38 -12.39 6.68 6.45
C LEU A 38 -11.71 5.48 5.79
N ILE A 39 -11.11 5.72 4.63
CA ILE A 39 -10.36 4.71 3.88
C ILE A 39 -8.96 5.25 3.64
N MET A 40 -7.93 4.54 4.11
CA MET A 40 -6.55 4.87 3.76
C MET A 40 -6.18 4.14 2.47
N VAL A 41 -5.49 4.79 1.53
CA VAL A 41 -5.06 4.18 0.27
C VAL A 41 -3.58 4.47 0.04
N THR A 42 -2.71 3.52 0.39
CA THR A 42 -1.26 3.72 0.45
C THR A 42 -0.48 2.73 -0.41
N GLY A 43 0.73 3.14 -0.79
CA GLY A 43 1.71 2.26 -1.42
C GLY A 43 2.53 1.44 -0.41
N ARG A 44 2.46 1.78 0.87
CA ARG A 44 3.21 1.09 1.93
C ARG A 44 2.77 -0.36 2.10
N GLU A 45 3.72 -1.19 2.50
CA GLU A 45 3.45 -2.50 3.07
C GLU A 45 2.67 -2.34 4.38
N LEU A 46 1.74 -3.26 4.68
CA LEU A 46 0.91 -3.16 5.89
C LEU A 46 1.77 -3.14 7.16
N ALA A 47 2.78 -3.99 7.27
CA ALA A 47 3.66 -4.04 8.44
C ALA A 47 4.46 -2.75 8.65
N ASP A 48 4.96 -2.14 7.55
CA ASP A 48 5.63 -0.85 7.60
C ASP A 48 4.65 0.25 8.05
N LEU A 49 3.43 0.27 7.49
CA LEU A 49 2.40 1.22 7.86
C LEU A 49 2.00 1.11 9.34
N GLU A 50 1.80 -0.11 9.86
CA GLU A 50 1.48 -0.36 11.28
C GLU A 50 2.60 0.14 12.21
N SER A 51 3.85 0.11 11.75
CA SER A 51 5.00 0.59 12.53
C SER A 51 5.07 2.12 12.62
N VAL A 52 4.69 2.84 11.55
CA VAL A 52 4.79 4.31 11.48
C VAL A 52 3.48 5.01 11.88
N PHE A 53 2.36 4.30 11.86
CA PHE A 53 1.05 4.84 12.20
C PHE A 53 0.24 3.82 13.02
N PRO A 54 0.52 3.68 14.33
CA PRO A 54 -0.17 2.70 15.19
C PRO A 54 -1.67 3.00 15.35
N GLU A 55 -2.13 4.21 15.04
CA GLU A 55 -3.54 4.63 15.13
C GLU A 55 -4.40 4.21 13.93
N LEU A 56 -4.00 3.22 13.14
CA LEU A 56 -4.78 2.70 11.99
C LEU A 56 -6.24 2.36 12.34
N GLY A 57 -6.55 2.07 13.60
CA GLY A 57 -7.91 1.83 14.09
C GLY A 57 -8.91 2.96 13.84
N ILE A 58 -8.45 4.19 13.52
CA ILE A 58 -9.37 5.26 13.10
C ILE A 58 -9.96 5.00 11.70
N PHE A 59 -9.31 4.20 10.86
CA PHE A 59 -9.78 3.88 9.52
C PHE A 59 -10.75 2.69 9.53
N ASP A 60 -11.74 2.73 8.65
CA ASP A 60 -12.68 1.62 8.45
C ASP A 60 -12.08 0.57 7.51
N LYS A 61 -11.32 1.02 6.51
CA LYS A 61 -10.54 0.18 5.59
C LYS A 61 -9.18 0.79 5.30
N VAL A 62 -8.20 -0.07 5.05
CA VAL A 62 -6.86 0.31 4.60
C VAL A 62 -6.55 -0.48 3.34
N VAL A 63 -6.36 0.23 2.24
CA VAL A 63 -5.86 -0.30 0.98
C VAL A 63 -4.34 -0.14 1.00
N ALA A 64 -3.62 -1.22 1.27
CA ALA A 64 -2.17 -1.26 1.34
C ALA A 64 -1.55 -1.82 0.04
N GLU A 65 -0.23 -1.81 -0.04
CA GLU A 65 0.55 -2.42 -1.13
C GLU A 65 0.09 -1.91 -2.52
N ASN A 66 -0.15 -0.60 -2.64
CA ASN A 66 -0.68 0.05 -3.85
C ASN A 66 -1.97 -0.58 -4.39
N GLY A 67 -2.81 -1.14 -3.54
CA GLY A 67 -4.08 -1.73 -3.95
C GLY A 67 -4.11 -3.25 -3.99
N ALA A 68 -3.01 -3.92 -3.65
CA ALA A 68 -2.96 -5.37 -3.64
C ALA A 68 -3.54 -6.02 -2.37
N LEU A 69 -3.77 -5.23 -1.32
CA LEU A 69 -4.22 -5.72 -0.02
C LEU A 69 -5.28 -4.78 0.56
N VAL A 70 -6.39 -5.33 1.02
CA VAL A 70 -7.37 -4.62 1.84
C VAL A 70 -7.31 -5.15 3.26
N TYR A 71 -7.05 -4.27 4.21
CA TYR A 71 -7.02 -4.56 5.62
C TYR A 71 -8.19 -3.87 6.33
N THR A 72 -8.83 -4.59 7.25
CA THR A 72 -9.91 -4.06 8.09
C THR A 72 -9.42 -3.91 9.53
N PRO A 73 -9.07 -2.70 10.01
CA PRO A 73 -8.45 -2.51 11.33
C PRO A 73 -9.28 -3.06 12.50
N ALA A 74 -10.61 -3.01 12.41
CA ALA A 74 -11.50 -3.47 13.47
C ALA A 74 -11.44 -5.00 13.70
N SER A 75 -11.37 -5.79 12.61
CA SER A 75 -11.31 -7.26 12.68
C SER A 75 -9.89 -7.82 12.51
N LYS A 76 -8.94 -6.99 12.07
CA LYS A 76 -7.60 -7.35 11.61
C LYS A 76 -7.60 -8.32 10.42
N GLU A 77 -8.67 -8.32 9.64
CA GLU A 77 -8.78 -9.16 8.46
C GLU A 77 -7.95 -8.59 7.30
N GLU A 78 -7.12 -9.44 6.70
CA GLU A 78 -6.36 -9.18 5.47
C GLU A 78 -7.05 -9.88 4.28
N ARG A 79 -7.51 -9.10 3.30
CA ARG A 79 -8.03 -9.58 2.01
C ARG A 79 -7.02 -9.29 0.91
N ILE A 80 -6.30 -10.33 0.49
CA ILE A 80 -5.31 -10.27 -0.59
C ILE A 80 -6.05 -10.20 -1.93
N LEU A 81 -5.72 -9.21 -2.76
CA LEU A 81 -6.36 -8.94 -4.05
C LEU A 81 -5.48 -9.30 -5.26
N ALA A 82 -4.21 -9.63 -5.02
CA ALA A 82 -3.25 -9.95 -6.07
C ALA A 82 -2.36 -11.14 -5.66
N PRO A 83 -1.84 -11.92 -6.61
CA PRO A 83 -0.95 -13.03 -6.29
C PRO A 83 0.34 -12.52 -5.60
N ALA A 84 0.95 -13.40 -4.80
CA ALA A 84 2.24 -13.12 -4.20
C ALA A 84 3.34 -12.98 -5.27
N PRO A 85 4.43 -12.24 -4.99
CA PRO A 85 5.56 -12.16 -5.91
C PRO A 85 6.13 -13.56 -6.16
N PRO A 86 6.45 -13.93 -7.42
CA PRO A 86 7.04 -15.23 -7.71
C PRO A 86 8.30 -15.48 -6.87
N THR A 87 8.44 -16.66 -6.26
CA THR A 87 9.58 -16.97 -5.39
C THR A 87 10.92 -16.83 -6.13
N GLU A 88 11.00 -17.31 -7.38
CA GLU A 88 12.20 -17.17 -8.20
C GLU A 88 12.59 -15.71 -8.46
N PHE A 89 11.59 -14.82 -8.62
CA PHE A 89 11.83 -13.39 -8.76
C PHE A 89 12.50 -12.82 -7.51
N VAL A 90 11.92 -13.10 -6.34
CA VAL A 90 12.44 -12.67 -5.04
C VAL A 90 13.86 -13.20 -4.80
N ASP A 91 14.09 -14.49 -5.04
CA ASP A 91 15.39 -15.13 -4.83
C ASP A 91 16.47 -14.49 -5.70
N ARG A 92 16.15 -14.20 -6.98
CA ARG A 92 17.09 -13.54 -7.90
C ARG A 92 17.43 -12.12 -7.44
N LEU A 93 16.46 -11.37 -6.93
CA LEU A 93 16.72 -10.05 -6.35
C LEU A 93 17.63 -10.14 -5.11
N MET A 94 17.38 -11.10 -4.21
CA MET A 94 18.23 -11.33 -3.04
C MET A 94 19.66 -11.73 -3.43
N MET A 95 19.83 -12.59 -4.44
CA MET A 95 21.13 -12.98 -4.97
C MET A 95 21.90 -11.80 -5.58
N ARG A 96 21.20 -10.84 -6.18
CA ARG A 96 21.78 -9.58 -6.67
C ARG A 96 22.11 -8.60 -5.54
N LYS A 97 21.80 -8.93 -4.28
CA LYS A 97 22.09 -8.14 -3.07
C LYS A 97 21.51 -6.72 -3.12
N ILE A 98 20.31 -6.57 -3.70
CA ILE A 98 19.63 -5.29 -3.68
C ILE A 98 19.24 -4.93 -2.23
N ALA A 99 19.47 -3.68 -1.85
CA ALA A 99 19.10 -3.15 -0.56
C ALA A 99 18.72 -1.66 -0.70
N PRO A 100 17.69 -1.19 0.02
CA PRO A 100 16.74 -1.97 0.81
C PRO A 100 15.84 -2.86 -0.07
N LEU A 101 15.35 -3.96 0.48
CA LEU A 101 14.38 -4.85 -0.16
C LEU A 101 13.35 -5.28 0.89
N SER A 102 12.07 -5.01 0.64
CA SER A 102 10.95 -5.54 1.43
C SER A 102 10.00 -6.31 0.52
N ILE A 103 9.34 -7.32 1.08
CA ILE A 103 8.47 -8.24 0.37
C ILE A 103 7.17 -8.31 1.17
N GLY A 104 6.13 -7.69 0.64
CA GLY A 104 4.78 -7.75 1.20
C GLY A 104 4.05 -9.01 0.76
N ARG A 105 2.71 -8.99 0.89
CA ARG A 105 1.85 -10.09 0.45
C ARG A 105 1.86 -10.25 -1.06
N SER A 106 1.90 -9.15 -1.78
CA SER A 106 1.79 -9.08 -3.25
C SER A 106 2.73 -8.05 -3.88
N VAL A 107 3.36 -7.18 -3.07
CA VAL A 107 4.33 -6.19 -3.53
C VAL A 107 5.77 -6.59 -3.19
N VAL A 108 6.71 -6.24 -4.08
CA VAL A 108 8.13 -6.12 -3.73
C VAL A 108 8.51 -4.65 -3.74
N ALA A 109 9.11 -4.16 -2.65
CA ALA A 109 9.50 -2.78 -2.49
C ALA A 109 11.03 -2.65 -2.41
N THR A 110 11.59 -1.70 -3.16
CA THR A 110 12.98 -1.28 -3.06
C THR A 110 13.08 0.23 -3.28
N ARG A 111 14.29 0.75 -3.52
CA ARG A 111 14.52 2.17 -3.79
C ARG A 111 15.40 2.36 -5.02
N GLU A 112 15.31 3.54 -5.60
CA GLU A 112 16.24 3.94 -6.66
C GLU A 112 17.69 3.89 -6.14
N PRO A 113 18.66 3.40 -6.95
CA PRO A 113 18.56 3.05 -8.36
C PRO A 113 18.31 1.54 -8.65
N ASN A 114 17.73 0.77 -7.72
CA ASN A 114 17.57 -0.69 -7.89
C ASN A 114 16.52 -1.07 -8.97
N GLU A 115 15.74 -0.12 -9.51
CA GLU A 115 14.78 -0.35 -10.59
C GLU A 115 15.42 -0.98 -11.82
N THR A 116 16.69 -0.67 -12.10
CA THR A 116 17.42 -1.25 -13.24
C THR A 116 17.60 -2.76 -13.06
N ILE A 117 18.01 -3.19 -11.87
CA ILE A 117 18.21 -4.60 -11.53
C ILE A 117 16.85 -5.32 -11.51
N VAL A 118 15.83 -4.68 -10.95
CA VAL A 118 14.46 -5.21 -10.93
C VAL A 118 13.96 -5.48 -12.35
N LEU A 119 14.09 -4.50 -13.25
CA LEU A 119 13.66 -4.61 -14.64
C LEU A 119 14.41 -5.72 -15.40
N GLU A 120 15.72 -5.86 -15.17
CA GLU A 120 16.51 -6.97 -15.71
C GLU A 120 15.95 -8.33 -15.29
N VAL A 121 15.67 -8.51 -13.99
CA VAL A 121 15.15 -9.80 -13.48
C VAL A 121 13.74 -10.08 -13.99
N ILE A 122 12.86 -9.08 -14.05
CA ILE A 122 11.52 -9.21 -14.65
C ILE A 122 11.65 -9.72 -16.09
N LYS A 123 12.55 -9.10 -16.88
CA LYS A 123 12.77 -9.45 -18.28
C LYS A 123 13.37 -10.85 -18.44
N ASP A 124 14.37 -11.20 -17.64
CA ASP A 124 15.04 -12.51 -17.68
C ASP A 124 14.07 -13.66 -17.40
N LEU A 125 13.11 -13.44 -16.50
CA LEU A 125 12.11 -14.42 -16.10
C LEU A 125 10.82 -14.35 -16.94
N GLY A 126 10.68 -13.36 -17.83
CA GLY A 126 9.48 -13.17 -18.65
C GLY A 126 8.21 -12.88 -17.83
N LEU A 127 8.35 -12.14 -16.72
CA LEU A 127 7.23 -11.87 -15.81
C LEU A 127 6.43 -10.64 -16.25
N GLU A 128 5.10 -10.69 -16.03
CA GLU A 128 4.18 -9.57 -16.29
C GLU A 128 3.99 -8.69 -15.03
N LEU A 129 5.11 -8.18 -14.50
CA LEU A 129 5.15 -7.29 -13.35
C LEU A 129 5.37 -5.83 -13.78
N GLU A 130 4.68 -4.91 -13.14
CA GLU A 130 4.82 -3.46 -13.33
C GLU A 130 5.73 -2.86 -12.25
N ILE A 131 6.57 -1.90 -12.66
CA ILE A 131 7.38 -1.07 -11.77
C ILE A 131 6.69 0.28 -11.57
N ILE A 132 6.41 0.64 -10.33
CA ILE A 132 5.75 1.89 -9.94
C ILE A 132 6.73 2.71 -9.10
N PHE A 133 6.91 3.97 -9.47
CA PHE A 133 7.77 4.91 -8.75
C PHE A 133 6.96 5.79 -7.79
N ASN A 134 7.45 5.94 -6.55
CA ASN A 134 6.88 6.85 -5.57
C ASN A 134 7.98 7.49 -4.71
N LYS A 135 8.33 8.75 -4.99
CA LYS A 135 9.27 9.55 -4.17
C LYS A 135 10.59 8.80 -3.83
N GLY A 136 11.21 8.16 -4.82
CA GLY A 136 12.44 7.37 -4.62
C GLY A 136 12.22 5.92 -4.20
N ALA A 137 10.98 5.51 -3.95
CA ALA A 137 10.62 4.11 -3.77
C ALA A 137 10.24 3.48 -5.12
N VAL A 138 10.60 2.21 -5.27
CA VAL A 138 10.36 1.38 -6.45
C VAL A 138 9.51 0.21 -5.98
N MET A 139 8.26 0.16 -6.42
CA MET A 139 7.29 -0.85 -6.03
C MET A 139 7.00 -1.75 -7.22
N VAL A 140 7.00 -3.06 -7.02
CA VAL A 140 6.80 -4.05 -8.07
C VAL A 140 5.58 -4.89 -7.76
N LEU A 141 4.62 -4.89 -8.68
CA LEU A 141 3.31 -5.53 -8.52
C LEU A 141 2.87 -6.22 -9.82
N PRO A 142 1.91 -7.15 -9.75
CA PRO A 142 1.24 -7.67 -10.95
C PRO A 142 0.56 -6.54 -11.75
N SER A 143 0.58 -6.69 -13.08
CA SER A 143 -0.08 -5.74 -13.98
C SER A 143 -1.57 -5.55 -13.63
N GLY A 144 -2.06 -4.31 -13.71
CA GLY A 144 -3.46 -3.96 -13.42
C GLY A 144 -3.81 -3.80 -11.93
N VAL A 145 -2.88 -4.05 -11.01
CA VAL A 145 -3.06 -3.77 -9.58
C VAL A 145 -2.64 -2.33 -9.28
N ASN A 146 -3.56 -1.51 -8.76
CA ASN A 146 -3.30 -0.13 -8.41
C ASN A 146 -4.24 0.40 -7.32
N LYS A 147 -3.96 1.61 -6.81
CA LYS A 147 -4.74 2.25 -5.74
C LYS A 147 -6.23 2.38 -6.08
N ALA A 148 -6.59 2.58 -7.34
CA ALA A 148 -7.98 2.70 -7.75
C ALA A 148 -8.69 1.35 -7.74
N THR A 149 -8.06 0.27 -8.23
CA THR A 149 -8.64 -1.08 -8.19
C THR A 149 -8.76 -1.60 -6.76
N GLY A 150 -7.75 -1.36 -5.91
CA GLY A 150 -7.83 -1.69 -4.49
C GLY A 150 -8.90 -0.88 -3.73
N LEU A 151 -9.05 0.41 -4.04
CA LEU A 151 -10.12 1.23 -3.47
C LEU A 151 -11.50 0.74 -3.92
N ALA A 152 -11.67 0.40 -5.20
CA ALA A 152 -12.93 -0.16 -5.69
C ALA A 152 -13.30 -1.43 -4.94
N ALA A 153 -12.35 -2.35 -4.75
CA ALA A 153 -12.56 -3.56 -3.96
C ALA A 153 -12.93 -3.23 -2.50
N ALA A 154 -12.22 -2.29 -1.85
CA ALA A 154 -12.52 -1.91 -0.46
C ALA A 154 -13.91 -1.28 -0.27
N LEU A 155 -14.50 -0.73 -1.34
CA LEU A 155 -15.85 -0.17 -1.34
C LEU A 155 -16.96 -1.23 -1.48
N GLU A 156 -16.66 -2.42 -2.00
CA GLU A 156 -17.67 -3.48 -2.23
C GLU A 156 -18.34 -3.95 -0.93
N ASP A 157 -17.58 -3.96 0.17
CA ASP A 157 -18.00 -4.40 1.50
C ASP A 157 -17.94 -3.26 2.54
N LEU A 158 -17.96 -2.00 2.09
CA LEU A 158 -18.00 -0.84 2.98
C LEU A 158 -19.45 -0.52 3.34
N GLU A 159 -19.89 -1.02 4.50
CA GLU A 159 -21.18 -0.68 5.13
C GLU A 159 -21.20 0.71 5.74
#